data_AF-A0A7X9UJC1-F1
#
_entry.id   AF-A0A7X9UJC1-F1
#
_cell.length_a   1.000
_cell.length_b   1.000
_cell.length_c   1.000
_cell.angle_alpha   90.00
_cell.angle_beta   90.00
_cell.angle_gamma   90.00
#
_symmetry.space_group_name_H-M   'P 1'
#
loop_
_entity.id
_entity.type
_entity.pdbx_description
1 polymer ?
#
loop_
_entity_poly.entity_id
_entity_poly.type
_entity_poly.pdbx_seq_one_letter_code
_entity_poly.pdbx_strand_id
1 'polypeptide(L)'
;MAEIVIRNTNERITGDENVRNFLNKYEVLYEKWDASKLNTDLQNNFGLTDDQKAEVLETYDYEIRDLAARRGYQIWDVITLSEQTPDIEEKLAKFEEIHTHAEDEIRAIVAGKGIFVIKSTDDVGYFNVELSPGDVISVPENTPHFFTLMENKQIIAVRLFIEKDGWIADPYPDPTFIKQA
;
A
#
# COMPACT_ATOMS: atom_id res chain seq x y z
N MET A 1 -10.46 -7.46 2.39
CA MET A 1 -9.53 -7.95 3.42
C MET A 1 -8.32 -8.46 2.72
N ALA A 2 -7.15 -8.17 3.25
CA ALA A 2 -5.93 -8.57 2.60
C ALA A 2 -5.75 -10.08 2.57
N GLU A 3 -5.06 -10.56 1.54
CA GLU A 3 -4.55 -11.93 1.44
C GLU A 3 -3.04 -11.88 1.23
N ILE A 4 -2.33 -12.90 1.70
CA ILE A 4 -0.89 -13.02 1.51
C ILE A 4 -0.58 -14.22 0.62
N VAL A 5 0.32 -14.04 -0.33
CA VAL A 5 0.83 -15.12 -1.19
C VAL A 5 2.33 -15.22 -1.03
N ILE A 6 2.82 -16.36 -0.53
CA ILE A 6 4.26 -16.63 -0.46
C ILE A 6 4.73 -17.04 -1.86
N ARG A 7 5.62 -16.26 -2.50
CA ARG A 7 5.96 -16.44 -3.93
C ARG A 7 6.72 -17.72 -4.21
N ASN A 8 7.52 -18.19 -3.26
CA ASN A 8 8.32 -19.42 -3.43
C ASN A 8 7.44 -20.69 -3.42
N THR A 9 6.35 -20.69 -2.67
CA THR A 9 5.49 -21.87 -2.45
C THR A 9 4.10 -21.76 -3.07
N ASN A 10 3.69 -20.56 -3.48
CA ASN A 10 2.31 -20.19 -3.82
C ASN A 10 1.28 -20.47 -2.71
N GLU A 11 1.75 -20.59 -1.46
CA GLU A 11 0.87 -20.73 -0.31
C GLU A 11 0.10 -19.43 -0.09
N ARG A 12 -1.21 -19.56 0.14
CA ARG A 12 -2.10 -18.44 0.47
C ARG A 12 -2.43 -18.43 1.96
N ILE A 13 -2.20 -17.29 2.59
CA ILE A 13 -2.62 -17.03 3.96
C ILE A 13 -3.82 -16.10 3.92
N THR A 14 -4.94 -16.57 4.46
CA THR A 14 -6.22 -15.88 4.45
C THR A 14 -6.81 -15.80 5.85
N GLY A 15 -7.76 -14.88 6.04
CA GLY A 15 -8.37 -14.59 7.33
C GLY A 15 -7.60 -13.53 8.12
N ASP A 16 -8.35 -12.64 8.77
CA ASP A 16 -7.81 -11.42 9.39
C ASP A 16 -6.69 -11.70 10.41
N GLU A 17 -6.93 -12.65 11.32
CA GLU A 17 -5.98 -13.02 12.37
C GLU A 17 -4.70 -13.63 11.80
N ASN A 18 -4.82 -14.53 10.81
CA ASN A 18 -3.66 -15.18 10.20
C ASN A 18 -2.80 -14.17 9.44
N VAL A 19 -3.43 -13.26 8.69
CA VAL A 19 -2.75 -12.19 7.95
C VAL A 19 -2.02 -11.26 8.92
N ARG A 20 -2.68 -10.78 9.97
CA ARG A 20 -2.05 -9.97 11.03
C ARG A 20 -0.86 -10.70 11.66
N ASN A 21 -1.06 -11.95 12.06
CA ASN A 21 -0.03 -12.74 12.72
C ASN A 21 1.17 -13.01 11.81
N PHE A 22 0.97 -13.16 10.51
CA PHE A 22 2.07 -13.30 9.56
C PHE A 22 2.82 -11.98 9.39
N LEU A 23 2.12 -10.87 9.10
CA LEU A 23 2.75 -9.56 8.87
C LEU A 23 3.51 -9.05 10.10
N ASN A 24 2.98 -9.30 11.31
CA ASN A 24 3.66 -8.94 12.56
C ASN A 24 5.03 -9.61 12.73
N LYS A 25 5.29 -10.77 12.10
CA LYS A 25 6.63 -11.41 12.14
C LYS A 25 7.69 -10.61 11.39
N TYR A 26 7.26 -9.76 10.46
CA TYR A 26 8.09 -8.89 9.63
C TYR A 26 7.91 -7.42 9.98
N GLU A 27 7.29 -7.14 11.15
CA GLU A 27 7.02 -5.80 11.65
C GLU A 27 6.15 -4.92 10.72
N VAL A 28 5.53 -5.54 9.70
CA VAL A 28 4.59 -4.89 8.80
C VAL A 28 3.28 -4.66 9.55
N LEU A 29 2.92 -3.40 9.77
CA LEU A 29 1.64 -3.06 10.39
C LEU A 29 0.51 -3.40 9.43
N TYR A 30 -0.56 -3.98 9.97
CA TYR A 30 -1.80 -4.14 9.24
C TYR A 30 -3.01 -3.80 10.11
N GLU A 31 -3.81 -2.87 9.64
CA GLU A 31 -5.03 -2.38 10.29
C GLU A 31 -6.18 -2.34 9.28
N LYS A 32 -7.41 -2.15 9.80
CA LYS A 32 -8.59 -2.00 8.97
C LYS A 32 -9.37 -0.76 9.35
N TRP A 33 -9.71 0.03 8.35
CA TRP A 33 -10.68 1.11 8.44
C TRP A 33 -12.04 0.63 7.92
N ASP A 34 -13.09 1.33 8.32
CA ASP A 34 -14.43 1.05 7.83
C ASP A 34 -14.59 1.61 6.40
N ALA A 35 -14.39 0.75 5.41
CA ALA A 35 -14.54 1.10 4.00
C ALA A 35 -15.96 1.60 3.63
N SER A 36 -16.98 1.29 4.44
CA SER A 36 -18.35 1.73 4.18
C SER A 36 -18.58 3.23 4.42
N LYS A 37 -17.63 3.91 5.10
CA LYS A 37 -17.68 5.35 5.34
C LYS A 37 -17.55 6.18 4.06
N LEU A 38 -16.78 5.69 3.08
CA LEU A 38 -16.61 6.41 1.81
C LEU A 38 -17.84 6.20 0.93
N ASN A 39 -18.40 7.29 0.41
CA ASN A 39 -19.57 7.19 -0.47
C ASN A 39 -19.24 6.43 -1.78
N THR A 40 -20.25 5.81 -2.38
CA THR A 40 -20.07 4.96 -3.58
C THR A 40 -19.62 5.74 -4.81
N ASP A 41 -19.96 7.03 -4.92
CA ASP A 41 -19.56 7.88 -6.04
C ASP A 41 -18.05 8.12 -6.05
N LEU A 42 -17.47 8.38 -4.88
CA LEU A 42 -16.02 8.52 -4.68
C LEU A 42 -15.29 7.18 -4.82
N GLN A 43 -15.86 6.09 -4.31
CA GLN A 43 -15.27 4.75 -4.44
C GLN A 43 -15.07 4.32 -5.91
N ASN A 44 -15.95 4.78 -6.81
CA ASN A 44 -15.89 4.41 -8.24
C ASN A 44 -15.22 5.49 -9.12
N ASN A 45 -14.76 6.60 -8.53
CA ASN A 45 -14.13 7.69 -9.27
C ASN A 45 -12.61 7.71 -9.07
N PHE A 46 -11.86 7.14 -10.00
CA PHE A 46 -10.39 7.11 -9.95
C PHE A 46 -9.71 8.36 -10.55
N GLY A 47 -10.49 9.38 -10.90
CA GLY A 47 -10.05 10.69 -11.38
C GLY A 47 -10.46 11.81 -10.42
N LEU A 48 -10.29 11.60 -9.11
CA LEU A 48 -10.74 12.54 -8.08
C LEU A 48 -10.18 13.95 -8.30
N THR A 49 -11.07 14.94 -8.23
CA THR A 49 -10.69 16.36 -8.11
C THR A 49 -10.08 16.65 -6.74
N ASP A 50 -9.47 17.82 -6.57
CA ASP A 50 -8.89 18.20 -5.28
C ASP A 50 -9.95 18.32 -4.17
N ASP A 51 -11.15 18.82 -4.49
CA ASP A 51 -12.27 18.87 -3.55
C ASP A 51 -12.70 17.46 -3.11
N GLN A 52 -12.75 16.51 -4.05
CA GLN A 52 -13.10 15.12 -3.76
C GLN A 52 -12.01 14.40 -2.95
N LYS A 53 -10.73 14.72 -3.16
CA LYS A 53 -9.64 14.24 -2.31
C LYS A 53 -9.76 14.79 -0.89
N ALA A 54 -10.15 16.06 -0.73
CA ALA A 54 -10.40 16.64 0.58
C ALA A 54 -11.57 15.92 1.29
N GLU A 55 -12.64 15.56 0.58
CA GLU A 55 -13.76 14.77 1.12
C GLU A 55 -13.33 13.36 1.58
N VAL A 56 -12.44 12.69 0.83
CA VAL A 56 -11.83 11.42 1.26
C VAL A 56 -11.07 11.59 2.58
N LEU A 57 -10.24 12.64 2.70
CA LEU A 57 -9.47 12.90 3.91
C LEU A 57 -10.38 13.23 5.10
N GLU A 58 -11.43 14.04 4.89
CA GLU A 58 -12.40 14.38 5.93
C GLU A 58 -13.15 13.13 6.42
N THR A 59 -13.53 12.23 5.49
CA THR A 59 -14.22 10.98 5.81
C THR A 59 -13.41 10.11 6.79
N TYR A 60 -12.09 10.06 6.63
CA TYR A 60 -11.18 9.23 7.43
C TYR A 60 -10.32 10.05 8.42
N ASP A 61 -10.68 11.30 8.72
CA ASP A 61 -9.84 12.20 9.53
C ASP A 61 -9.52 11.62 10.91
N TYR A 62 -10.50 10.97 11.56
CA TYR A 62 -10.29 10.31 12.85
C TYR A 62 -9.21 9.21 12.77
N GLU A 63 -9.34 8.30 11.82
CA GLU A 63 -8.42 7.17 11.65
C GLU A 63 -7.02 7.63 11.22
N ILE A 64 -6.95 8.63 10.33
CA ILE A 64 -5.71 9.27 9.90
C ILE A 64 -4.99 9.88 11.10
N ARG A 65 -5.69 10.67 11.92
CA ARG A 65 -5.10 11.34 13.09
C ARG A 65 -4.68 10.38 14.18
N ASP A 66 -5.46 9.33 14.42
CA ASP A 66 -5.10 8.28 15.38
C ASP A 66 -3.82 7.57 14.96
N LEU A 67 -3.73 7.14 13.69
CA LEU A 67 -2.53 6.50 13.15
C LEU A 67 -1.32 7.44 13.16
N ALA A 68 -1.52 8.69 12.72
CA ALA A 68 -0.50 9.73 12.75
C ALA A 68 0.03 9.98 14.17
N ALA A 69 -0.84 10.07 15.17
CA ALA A 69 -0.43 10.28 16.56
C ALA A 69 0.35 9.09 17.14
N ARG A 70 -0.01 7.85 16.78
CA ARG A 70 0.67 6.64 17.25
C ARG A 70 2.05 6.42 16.62
N ARG A 71 2.27 6.92 15.41
CA ARG A 71 3.46 6.63 14.60
C ARG A 71 4.31 7.85 14.23
N GLY A 72 3.85 9.05 14.55
CA GLY A 72 4.58 10.29 14.32
C GLY A 72 4.43 10.89 12.92
N TYR A 73 3.45 10.45 12.12
CA TYR A 73 3.21 11.05 10.79
C TYR A 73 2.69 12.47 10.94
N GLN A 74 3.17 13.36 10.07
CA GLN A 74 2.83 14.79 10.11
C GLN A 74 2.10 15.26 8.86
N ILE A 75 2.24 14.53 7.75
CA ILE A 75 1.71 14.90 6.45
C ILE A 75 0.91 13.73 5.89
N TRP A 76 -0.22 14.02 5.26
CA TRP A 76 -1.01 13.03 4.55
C TRP A 76 -1.68 13.62 3.31
N ASP A 77 -1.85 12.79 2.30
CA ASP A 77 -2.55 13.14 1.06
C ASP A 77 -3.29 11.93 0.47
N VAL A 78 -3.99 12.18 -0.64
CA VAL A 78 -4.70 11.14 -1.40
C VAL A 78 -4.07 11.03 -2.78
N ILE A 79 -3.67 9.81 -3.15
CA ILE A 79 -3.24 9.47 -4.50
C ILE A 79 -4.31 8.64 -5.20
N THR A 80 -4.50 8.91 -6.48
CA THR A 80 -5.29 8.08 -7.39
C THR A 80 -4.40 7.58 -8.52
N LEU A 81 -4.44 6.28 -8.79
CA LEU A 81 -3.82 5.69 -9.97
C LEU A 81 -4.91 4.97 -10.77
N SER A 82 -5.00 5.31 -12.06
CA SER A 82 -5.86 4.64 -13.03
C SER A 82 -5.29 4.76 -14.43
N GLU A 83 -5.94 4.14 -15.42
CA GLU A 83 -5.64 4.38 -16.83
C GLU A 83 -5.79 5.86 -17.25
N GLN A 84 -6.52 6.67 -16.48
CA GLN A 84 -6.64 8.11 -16.70
C GLN A 84 -5.42 8.89 -16.18
N THR A 85 -4.57 8.27 -15.36
CA THR A 85 -3.36 8.89 -14.84
C THR A 85 -2.36 9.08 -15.98
N PRO A 86 -1.88 10.32 -16.23
CA PRO A 86 -0.84 10.54 -17.22
C PRO A 86 0.40 9.71 -16.91
N ASP A 87 0.97 9.11 -17.95
CA ASP A 87 2.19 8.29 -17.88
C ASP A 87 2.09 7.11 -16.90
N ILE A 88 0.89 6.53 -16.77
CA ILE A 88 0.63 5.45 -15.80
C ILE A 88 1.60 4.26 -15.98
N GLU A 89 1.87 3.83 -17.21
CA GLU A 89 2.79 2.71 -17.47
C GLU A 89 4.22 3.01 -17.00
N GLU A 90 4.71 4.23 -17.22
CA GLU A 90 6.04 4.64 -16.74
C GLU A 90 6.09 4.74 -15.22
N LYS A 91 5.01 5.22 -14.59
CA LYS A 91 4.90 5.28 -13.13
C LYS A 91 4.86 3.89 -12.51
N LEU A 92 4.06 2.98 -13.08
CA LEU A 92 3.99 1.59 -12.63
C LEU A 92 5.31 0.88 -12.83
N ALA A 93 5.99 1.09 -13.96
CA ALA A 93 7.31 0.51 -14.19
C ALA A 93 8.31 0.89 -13.09
N LYS A 94 8.29 2.15 -12.61
CA LYS A 94 9.11 2.61 -11.49
C LYS A 94 8.68 1.99 -10.15
N PHE A 95 7.38 1.92 -9.89
CA PHE A 95 6.87 1.30 -8.65
C PHE A 95 7.12 -0.20 -8.58
N GLU A 96 7.33 -0.86 -9.73
CA GLU A 96 7.66 -2.27 -9.86
C GLU A 96 9.17 -2.57 -9.76
N GLU A 97 10.01 -1.55 -9.60
CA GLU A 97 11.41 -1.72 -9.23
C GLU A 97 11.53 -1.89 -7.72
N ILE A 98 12.36 -2.83 -7.26
CA ILE A 98 12.58 -3.02 -5.82
C ILE A 98 13.31 -1.82 -5.27
N HIS A 99 12.77 -1.26 -4.19
CA HIS A 99 13.31 -0.09 -3.52
C HIS A 99 13.14 -0.18 -2.00
N THR A 100 13.77 0.76 -1.32
CA THR A 100 13.62 1.00 0.12
C THR A 100 13.28 2.47 0.36
N HIS A 101 12.67 2.75 1.51
CA HIS A 101 12.45 4.10 2.02
C HIS A 101 13.18 4.29 3.35
N ALA A 102 13.62 5.51 3.62
CA ALA A 102 14.22 5.88 4.91
C ALA A 102 13.18 6.10 6.03
N GLU A 103 11.89 6.06 5.68
CA GLU A 103 10.75 6.10 6.59
C GLU A 103 9.83 4.92 6.29
N ASP A 104 8.90 4.64 7.21
CA ASP A 104 7.83 3.68 6.97
C ASP A 104 6.96 4.10 5.77
N GLU A 105 6.63 3.15 4.88
CA GLU A 105 5.66 3.38 3.81
C GLU A 105 4.24 2.96 4.23
N ILE A 106 3.35 3.94 4.41
CA ILE A 106 1.96 3.70 4.82
C ILE A 106 1.01 3.96 3.67
N ARG A 107 0.09 3.01 3.46
CA ARG A 107 -1.02 3.14 2.53
C ARG A 107 -2.30 2.66 3.20
N ALA A 108 -3.32 3.53 3.24
CA ALA A 108 -4.69 3.12 3.55
C ALA A 108 -5.49 3.09 2.25
N ILE A 109 -5.91 1.89 1.83
CA ILE A 109 -6.62 1.70 0.57
C ILE A 109 -8.09 2.04 0.80
N VAL A 110 -8.61 3.04 0.08
CA VAL A 110 -10.00 3.49 0.23
C VAL A 110 -10.88 3.10 -0.96
N ALA A 111 -10.26 2.82 -2.12
CA ALA A 111 -10.94 2.24 -3.28
C ALA A 111 -9.95 1.49 -4.18
N GLY A 112 -10.46 0.58 -5.03
CA GLY A 112 -9.63 -0.22 -5.92
C GLY A 112 -8.76 -1.25 -5.17
N LYS A 113 -7.69 -1.71 -5.80
CA LYS A 113 -6.83 -2.78 -5.27
C LYS A 113 -5.38 -2.62 -5.70
N GLY A 114 -4.47 -3.10 -4.86
CA GLY A 114 -3.04 -3.07 -5.13
C GLY A 114 -2.32 -4.21 -4.42
N ILE A 115 -1.06 -4.41 -4.75
CA ILE A 115 -0.22 -5.47 -4.20
C ILE A 115 1.09 -4.86 -3.74
N PHE A 116 1.40 -5.02 -2.46
CA PHE A 116 2.77 -4.85 -1.98
C PHE A 116 3.51 -6.16 -2.09
N VAL A 117 4.70 -6.13 -2.68
CA VAL A 117 5.59 -7.30 -2.70
C VAL A 117 6.78 -6.98 -1.82
N ILE A 118 6.90 -7.71 -0.71
CA ILE A 118 7.83 -7.40 0.37
C ILE A 118 8.86 -8.52 0.45
N LYS A 119 10.15 -8.13 0.53
CA LYS A 119 11.24 -9.06 0.75
C LYS A 119 11.22 -9.56 2.19
N SER A 120 11.43 -10.85 2.34
CA SER A 120 11.50 -11.59 3.60
C SER A 120 12.89 -12.21 3.78
N THR A 121 13.03 -13.03 4.83
CA THR A 121 14.14 -13.96 5.02
C THR A 121 14.34 -14.90 3.82
N ASP A 122 15.56 -15.39 3.61
CA ASP A 122 15.95 -16.18 2.43
C ASP A 122 15.10 -17.44 2.20
N ASP A 123 14.56 -18.04 3.26
CA ASP A 123 13.69 -19.22 3.18
C ASP A 123 12.30 -18.89 2.61
N VAL A 124 11.74 -17.75 3.00
CA VAL A 124 10.43 -17.27 2.51
C VAL A 124 10.56 -16.53 1.17
N GLY A 125 11.71 -15.87 0.95
CA GLY A 125 11.99 -15.08 -0.24
C GLY A 125 11.18 -13.80 -0.27
N TYR A 126 10.09 -13.77 -1.05
CA TYR A 126 9.19 -12.63 -1.17
C TYR A 126 7.75 -13.07 -0.97
N PHE A 127 6.92 -12.20 -0.42
CA PHE A 127 5.49 -12.42 -0.32
C PHE A 127 4.70 -11.22 -0.85
N ASN A 128 3.55 -11.51 -1.45
CA ASN A 128 2.59 -10.52 -1.91
C ASN A 128 1.61 -10.25 -0.78
N VAL A 129 1.24 -8.99 -0.57
CA VAL A 129 0.11 -8.57 0.26
C VAL A 129 -0.91 -7.92 -0.67
N GLU A 130 -1.97 -8.66 -1.00
CA GLU A 130 -3.05 -8.23 -1.89
C GLU A 130 -4.03 -7.38 -1.06
N LEU A 131 -4.10 -6.07 -1.31
CA LEU A 131 -4.89 -5.12 -0.53
C LEU A 131 -6.19 -4.75 -1.25
N SER A 132 -7.23 -4.49 -0.47
CA SER A 132 -8.56 -4.06 -0.91
C SER A 132 -9.06 -2.87 -0.07
N PRO A 133 -10.20 -2.24 -0.41
CA PRO A 133 -10.70 -1.10 0.34
C PRO A 133 -10.91 -1.43 1.82
N GLY A 134 -10.46 -0.51 2.68
CA GLY A 134 -10.43 -0.64 4.13
C GLY A 134 -9.13 -1.21 4.68
N ASP A 135 -8.28 -1.81 3.85
CA ASP A 135 -7.00 -2.37 4.31
C ASP A 135 -5.94 -1.26 4.45
N VAL A 136 -5.25 -1.23 5.59
CA VAL A 136 -4.16 -0.29 5.89
C VAL A 136 -2.89 -1.06 6.17
N ILE A 137 -1.81 -0.68 5.51
CA ILE A 137 -0.49 -1.31 5.66
C ILE A 137 0.57 -0.25 5.96
N SER A 138 1.54 -0.58 6.82
CA SER A 138 2.80 0.17 7.00
C SER A 138 3.97 -0.79 6.78
N VAL A 139 4.74 -0.57 5.72
CA VAL A 139 5.98 -1.30 5.45
C VAL A 139 7.12 -0.58 6.18
N PRO A 140 7.91 -1.26 7.04
CA PRO A 140 8.95 -0.60 7.81
C PRO A 140 10.04 0.04 6.93
N GLU A 141 10.65 1.12 7.43
CA GLU A 141 11.84 1.72 6.83
C GLU A 141 12.92 0.65 6.50
N ASN A 142 13.73 0.91 5.47
CA ASN A 142 14.81 0.05 5.01
C ASN A 142 14.39 -1.37 4.58
N THR A 143 13.09 -1.66 4.48
CA THR A 143 12.58 -2.95 4.00
C THR A 143 12.54 -2.95 2.48
N PRO A 144 13.21 -3.88 1.78
CA PRO A 144 13.12 -3.95 0.32
C PRO A 144 11.73 -4.41 -0.11
N HIS A 145 11.07 -3.60 -0.93
CA HIS A 145 9.74 -3.90 -1.43
C HIS A 145 9.48 -3.19 -2.77
N PHE A 146 8.33 -3.49 -3.37
CA PHE A 146 7.80 -2.73 -4.48
C PHE A 146 6.27 -2.80 -4.48
N PHE A 147 5.63 -1.92 -5.26
CA PHE A 147 4.18 -1.85 -5.36
C PHE A 147 3.73 -2.06 -6.81
N THR A 148 2.68 -2.85 -7.00
CA THR A 148 2.02 -2.99 -8.31
C THR A 148 0.50 -2.95 -8.16
N LEU A 149 -0.18 -2.55 -9.22
CA LEU A 149 -1.64 -2.60 -9.28
C LEU A 149 -2.12 -3.99 -9.69
N MET A 150 -3.35 -4.33 -9.31
CA MET A 150 -4.02 -5.50 -9.90
C MET A 150 -4.40 -5.23 -11.37
N GLU A 151 -4.91 -6.25 -12.06
CA GLU A 151 -5.24 -6.19 -13.50
C GLU A 151 -6.14 -5.02 -13.91
N ASN A 152 -7.03 -4.58 -13.02
CA ASN A 152 -7.92 -3.44 -13.27
C ASN A 152 -7.21 -2.07 -13.19
N LYS A 153 -5.93 -2.03 -12.83
CA LYS A 153 -5.06 -0.85 -12.74
C LYS A 153 -5.71 0.34 -12.03
N GLN A 154 -6.41 0.11 -10.92
CA GLN A 154 -7.18 1.16 -10.25
C GLN A 154 -6.99 1.12 -8.74
N ILE A 155 -6.56 2.25 -8.16
CA ILE A 155 -6.49 2.41 -6.71
C ILE A 155 -6.70 3.88 -6.29
N ILE A 156 -7.29 4.04 -5.12
CA ILE A 156 -7.28 5.28 -4.35
C ILE A 156 -6.71 4.94 -2.98
N ALA A 157 -5.64 5.64 -2.60
CA ALA A 157 -4.96 5.40 -1.33
C ALA A 157 -4.69 6.72 -0.61
N VAL A 158 -4.91 6.72 0.70
CA VAL A 158 -4.38 7.75 1.59
C VAL A 158 -2.94 7.38 1.92
N ARG A 159 -2.04 8.34 1.78
CA ARG A 159 -0.62 8.20 2.13
C ARG A 159 -0.33 9.05 3.35
N LEU A 160 0.54 8.57 4.23
CA LEU A 160 1.01 9.29 5.41
C LEU A 160 2.55 9.30 5.40
N PHE A 161 3.13 10.41 5.86
CA PHE A 161 4.58 10.64 5.86
C PHE A 161 5.02 11.34 7.16
N ILE A 162 6.27 11.12 7.58
CA ILE A 162 6.87 11.89 8.67
C ILE A 162 7.41 13.20 8.09
N GLU A 163 8.25 13.12 7.06
CA GLU A 163 8.81 14.28 6.36
C GLU A 163 8.28 14.43 4.93
N LYS A 164 8.39 15.63 4.37
CA LYS A 164 7.90 15.95 3.00
C LYS A 164 8.53 15.05 1.92
N ASP A 165 9.77 14.63 2.14
CA ASP A 165 10.57 13.84 1.21
C ASP A 165 10.66 12.36 1.65
N GLY A 166 9.91 11.93 2.67
CA GLY A 166 9.90 10.55 3.17
C GLY A 166 9.44 9.50 2.15
N TRP A 167 8.85 9.95 1.03
CA TRP A 167 8.44 9.09 -0.09
C TRP A 167 9.54 8.85 -1.12
N ILE A 168 10.73 9.46 -0.98
CA ILE A 168 11.84 9.21 -1.91
C ILE A 168 12.30 7.76 -1.77
N ALA A 169 12.34 7.05 -2.91
CA ALA A 169 12.74 5.66 -3.01
C ALA A 169 14.24 5.55 -3.34
N ASP A 170 14.96 4.70 -2.62
CA ASP A 170 16.32 4.28 -2.94
C ASP A 170 16.29 2.93 -3.66
N PRO A 171 16.86 2.80 -4.87
CA PRO A 171 16.87 1.54 -5.60
C PRO A 171 17.59 0.42 -4.83
N TYR A 172 16.97 -0.76 -4.77
CA TYR A 172 17.56 -1.94 -4.15
C TYR A 172 17.72 -3.05 -5.20
N PRO A 173 18.92 -3.22 -5.79
CA PRO A 173 19.15 -4.26 -6.78
C PRO A 173 19.21 -5.63 -6.11
N ASP A 174 18.23 -6.49 -6.41
CA ASP A 174 18.22 -7.88 -5.96
C ASP A 174 18.29 -8.84 -7.16
N PRO A 175 19.47 -9.40 -7.49
CA PRO A 175 19.61 -10.33 -8.61
C PRO A 175 18.90 -11.67 -8.38
N THR A 176 18.47 -11.96 -7.15
CA THR A 176 17.74 -13.19 -6.81
C THR A 176 16.24 -13.05 -7.02
N PHE A 177 15.74 -11.82 -7.20
CA PHE A 177 14.33 -11.59 -7.43
C PHE A 177 13.94 -12.04 -8.84
N ILE A 178 12.93 -12.90 -8.90
CA ILE A 178 12.32 -13.35 -10.16
C ILE A 178 10.92 -12.74 -10.25
N LYS A 179 10.73 -11.85 -11.24
CA LYS A 179 9.42 -11.31 -11.57
C LYS A 179 8.54 -12.46 -12.08
N GLN A 180 7.53 -12.83 -11.30
CA GLN A 180 6.52 -13.80 -11.71
C GLN A 180 5.59 -13.12 -12.73
N ALA A 181 5.24 -13.86 -13.78
CA ALA A 181 4.35 -13.43 -14.84
C ALA A 181 2.88 -13.47 -14.40
#